data_AF-A0A1I6WCZ5-F1
#
_entry.id   AF-A0A1I6WCZ5-F1
#
_cell.length_a   1.000
_cell.length_b   1.000
_cell.length_c   1.000
_cell.angle_alpha   90.00
_cell.angle_beta   90.00
_cell.angle_gamma   90.00
#
_symmetry.space_group_name_H-M   'P 1'
#
loop_
_entity.id
_entity.type
_entity.pdbx_description
1 polymer ?
#
loop_
_entity_poly.entity_id
_entity_poly.type
_entity_poly.pdbx_seq_one_letter_code
_entity_poly.pdbx_strand_id
1 'polypeptide(L)'
;MLRCLRRTCPRIPRRPSRVSALALALLASACSDDGRERRRALGETPTFDDVMRVADAERGGRLFGQCAACHTISPGAGDRNGPELYGVLGKPVASNSRRYGYTGALQALGGVWTPERMDLWLAAPAKLAPGTRMTFRGLPDPLDRGDLIAYLRTRSPGDGDAEAHPSRP
;
A
#
# COMPACT_ATOMS: atom_id res chain seq x y z
N MET A 1 -26.94 81.76 -38.89
CA MET A 1 -27.68 82.08 -37.64
C MET A 1 -28.74 80.99 -37.50
N LEU A 2 -28.65 80.01 -36.60
CA LEU A 2 -28.84 80.13 -35.16
C LEU A 2 -28.16 78.94 -34.45
N ARG A 3 -27.56 79.26 -33.32
CA ARG A 3 -27.00 78.34 -32.32
C ARG A 3 -28.10 77.45 -31.72
N CYS A 4 -27.84 76.17 -31.53
CA CYS A 4 -28.59 75.34 -30.58
C CYS A 4 -27.64 74.83 -29.50
N LEU A 5 -28.14 74.90 -28.27
CA LEU A 5 -27.38 74.97 -27.03
C LEU A 5 -27.01 73.60 -26.47
N ARG A 6 -25.80 73.56 -25.93
CA ARG A 6 -25.31 72.79 -24.77
C ARG A 6 -26.39 72.00 -24.03
N ARG A 7 -26.24 70.67 -23.96
CA ARG A 7 -26.64 69.88 -22.79
C ARG A 7 -25.41 69.22 -22.19
N THR A 8 -25.13 69.64 -20.97
CA THR A 8 -24.11 69.12 -20.07
C THR A 8 -24.43 67.68 -19.66
N CYS A 9 -23.38 66.88 -19.60
CA CYS A 9 -23.37 65.46 -19.26
C CYS A 9 -23.17 65.30 -17.74
N PRO A 10 -23.93 64.45 -17.03
CA PRO A 10 -23.47 63.94 -15.74
C PRO A 10 -22.63 62.66 -15.96
N ARG A 11 -21.31 62.79 -15.76
CA ARG A 11 -20.38 61.66 -15.60
C ARG A 11 -20.79 60.85 -14.36
N ILE A 12 -21.21 59.61 -14.56
CA ILE A 12 -21.44 58.64 -13.47
C ILE A 12 -20.07 58.06 -13.06
N PRO A 13 -19.59 58.27 -11.81
CA PRO A 13 -18.38 57.63 -11.33
C PRO A 13 -18.66 56.14 -11.05
N ARG A 14 -18.04 55.25 -11.82
CA ARG A 14 -18.03 53.80 -11.52
C ARG A 14 -17.09 53.54 -10.35
N ARG A 15 -17.65 53.21 -9.18
CA ARG A 15 -16.88 52.68 -8.04
C ARG A 15 -16.53 51.21 -8.32
N PRO A 16 -15.28 50.77 -8.10
CA PRO A 16 -14.94 49.36 -8.17
C PRO A 16 -15.52 48.66 -6.93
N SER A 17 -16.50 47.78 -7.13
CA SER A 17 -17.04 46.94 -6.07
C SER A 17 -16.01 45.89 -5.68
N ARG A 18 -15.38 46.09 -4.51
CA ARG A 18 -14.60 45.07 -3.80
C ARG A 18 -15.61 44.14 -3.12
N VAL A 19 -16.07 43.11 -3.81
CA VAL A 19 -16.80 42.01 -3.17
C VAL A 19 -15.79 40.92 -2.84
N SER A 20 -15.69 40.65 -1.54
CA SER A 20 -14.76 39.74 -0.89
C SER A 20 -14.74 38.34 -1.48
N ALA A 21 -13.57 37.89 -1.91
CA ALA A 21 -13.25 36.49 -2.19
C ALA A 21 -12.87 35.75 -0.89
N LEU A 22 -13.82 35.62 0.05
CA LEU A 22 -13.66 34.77 1.23
C LEU A 22 -14.86 33.85 1.35
N ALA A 23 -14.73 32.63 0.82
CA ALA A 23 -15.33 31.38 1.33
C ALA A 23 -15.28 30.30 0.25
N LEU A 24 -14.16 29.57 0.12
CA LEU A 24 -14.14 28.15 -0.30
C LEU A 24 -12.73 27.53 -0.17
N ALA A 25 -12.15 27.51 1.03
CA ALA A 25 -10.83 26.90 1.28
C ALA A 25 -10.88 25.83 2.39
N LEU A 26 -11.93 25.00 2.42
CA LEU A 26 -12.14 23.98 3.47
C LEU A 26 -12.20 22.52 2.97
N LEU A 27 -12.00 22.23 1.68
CA LEU A 27 -12.11 20.86 1.14
C LEU A 27 -10.77 20.19 0.77
N ALA A 28 -9.62 20.84 0.96
CA ALA A 28 -8.34 20.35 0.44
C ALA A 28 -7.53 19.45 1.40
N SER A 29 -7.95 19.26 2.67
CA SER A 29 -7.11 18.58 3.67
C SER A 29 -7.42 17.09 3.89
N ALA A 30 -8.46 16.53 3.28
CA ALA A 30 -8.97 15.20 3.65
C ALA A 30 -8.44 14.02 2.83
N CYS A 31 -7.68 14.23 1.75
CA CYS A 31 -7.36 13.13 0.81
C CYS A 31 -5.89 12.65 0.86
N SER A 32 -5.11 12.97 1.89
CA SER A 32 -3.67 12.61 1.88
C SER A 32 -3.07 12.24 3.24
N ASP A 33 -3.84 12.13 4.32
CA ASP A 33 -3.25 11.99 5.68
C ASP A 33 -3.34 10.61 6.34
N ASP A 34 -4.14 9.67 5.83
CA ASP A 34 -4.36 8.40 6.56
C ASP A 34 -3.06 7.58 6.73
N GLY A 35 -2.09 7.71 5.83
CA GLY A 35 -0.79 7.05 5.98
C GLY A 35 0.06 7.64 7.11
N ARG A 36 0.04 8.97 7.28
CA ARG A 36 0.81 9.66 8.33
C ARG A 36 0.12 9.52 9.68
N GLU A 37 -1.20 9.59 9.71
CA GLU A 37 -1.99 9.41 10.94
C GLU A 37 -1.83 8.00 11.50
N ARG A 38 -1.93 6.96 10.66
CA ARG A 38 -1.68 5.56 11.09
C ARG A 38 -0.27 5.40 11.65
N ARG A 39 0.76 5.95 11.01
CA ARG A 39 2.14 5.93 11.55
C ARG A 39 2.27 6.67 12.89
N ARG A 40 1.56 7.79 13.07
CA ARG A 40 1.54 8.49 14.36
C ARG A 40 0.85 7.65 15.44
N ALA A 41 -0.25 6.97 15.10
CA ALA A 41 -0.98 6.11 16.02
C ALA A 41 -0.18 4.85 16.45
N LEU A 42 0.78 4.41 15.63
CA LEU A 42 1.66 3.27 15.92
C LEU A 42 2.79 3.60 16.92
N GLY A 43 3.14 4.88 17.10
CA GLY A 43 4.27 5.28 17.93
C GLY A 43 5.64 4.94 17.32
N GLU A 44 6.69 4.99 18.13
CA GLU A 44 8.09 4.90 17.67
C GLU A 44 8.56 3.46 17.42
N THR A 45 8.03 2.48 18.17
CA THR A 45 8.42 1.07 18.10
C THR A 45 7.20 0.15 18.14
N PRO A 46 6.37 0.14 17.08
CA PRO A 46 5.19 -0.70 17.06
C PRO A 46 5.54 -2.18 17.03
N THR A 47 4.74 -2.99 17.71
CA THR A 47 4.80 -4.45 17.56
C THR A 47 4.22 -4.90 16.22
N PHE A 48 4.47 -6.14 15.83
CA PHE A 48 3.84 -6.71 14.63
C PHE A 48 2.30 -6.68 14.74
N ASP A 49 1.75 -6.98 15.92
CA ASP A 49 0.30 -6.98 16.15
C ASP A 49 -0.30 -5.56 16.04
N ASP A 50 0.40 -4.55 16.54
CA ASP A 50 0.00 -3.14 16.38
C ASP A 50 -0.09 -2.74 14.91
N VAL A 51 0.92 -3.13 14.12
CA VAL A 51 0.97 -2.89 12.68
C VAL A 51 -0.21 -3.58 11.98
N MET A 52 -0.43 -4.86 12.27
CA MET A 52 -1.47 -5.64 11.60
C MET A 52 -2.88 -5.18 11.97
N ARG A 53 -3.09 -4.57 13.14
CA ARG A 53 -4.36 -3.97 13.55
C ARG A 53 -4.77 -2.76 12.69
N VAL A 54 -3.80 -2.06 12.09
CA VAL A 54 -4.04 -0.86 11.26
C VAL A 54 -3.63 -1.03 9.79
N ALA A 55 -3.26 -2.26 9.41
CA ALA A 55 -2.85 -2.60 8.05
C ALA A 55 -4.02 -2.49 7.06
N ASP A 56 -3.72 -2.00 5.86
CA ASP A 56 -4.68 -1.70 4.79
C ASP A 56 -4.28 -2.47 3.51
N ALA A 57 -5.13 -3.42 3.12
CA ALA A 57 -4.89 -4.26 1.95
C ALA A 57 -4.97 -3.50 0.62
N GLU A 58 -5.73 -2.40 0.53
CA GLU A 58 -5.75 -1.59 -0.69
C GLU A 58 -4.44 -0.82 -0.87
N ARG A 59 -3.87 -0.31 0.22
CA ARG A 59 -2.53 0.27 0.25
C ARG A 59 -1.46 -0.76 -0.08
N GLY A 60 -1.57 -1.96 0.50
CA GLY A 60 -0.72 -3.09 0.15
C GLY A 60 -0.76 -3.44 -1.32
N GLY A 61 -1.94 -3.41 -1.93
CA GLY A 61 -2.10 -3.63 -3.37
C GLY A 61 -1.36 -2.60 -4.22
N ARG A 62 -1.32 -1.33 -3.78
CA ARG A 62 -0.50 -0.29 -4.43
C ARG A 62 1.00 -0.56 -4.24
N LEU A 63 1.42 -0.97 -3.04
CA LEU A 63 2.81 -1.33 -2.74
C LEU A 63 3.28 -2.54 -3.56
N PHE A 64 2.38 -3.49 -3.84
CA PHE A 64 2.68 -4.66 -4.69
C PHE A 64 3.14 -4.28 -6.11
N GLY A 65 2.91 -3.05 -6.57
CA GLY A 65 3.50 -2.55 -7.80
C GLY A 65 5.03 -2.71 -7.88
N GLN A 66 5.71 -2.68 -6.73
CA GLN A 66 7.16 -2.96 -6.63
C GLN A 66 7.51 -4.44 -6.88
N CYS A 67 6.59 -5.35 -6.57
CA CYS A 67 6.74 -6.80 -6.74
C CYS A 67 6.32 -7.25 -8.15
N ALA A 68 5.39 -6.53 -8.78
CA ALA A 68 4.78 -6.89 -10.06
C ALA A 68 5.76 -6.96 -11.24
N ALA A 69 6.93 -6.32 -11.14
CA ALA A 69 8.00 -6.44 -12.12
C ALA A 69 8.53 -7.89 -12.23
N CYS A 70 8.53 -8.63 -11.13
CA CYS A 70 9.09 -9.97 -11.05
C CYS A 70 8.07 -11.05 -10.71
N HIS A 71 6.91 -10.70 -10.16
CA HIS A 71 5.93 -11.66 -9.68
C HIS A 71 4.55 -11.42 -10.30
N THR A 72 3.82 -12.51 -10.48
CA THR A 72 2.37 -12.46 -10.71
C THR A 72 1.64 -12.72 -9.38
N ILE A 73 0.37 -12.32 -9.30
CA ILE A 73 -0.44 -12.43 -8.08
C ILE A 73 -1.85 -12.99 -8.34
N SER A 74 -2.16 -13.30 -9.59
CA SER A 74 -3.45 -13.90 -9.98
C SER A 74 -3.30 -15.42 -10.06
N PRO A 75 -4.33 -16.18 -9.69
CA PRO A 75 -4.27 -17.64 -9.72
C PRO A 75 -3.91 -18.15 -11.12
N GLY A 76 -2.88 -18.99 -11.19
CA GLY A 76 -2.45 -19.61 -12.45
C GLY A 76 -1.79 -18.66 -13.45
N ALA A 77 -1.48 -17.41 -13.08
CA ALA A 77 -0.81 -16.45 -13.97
C ALA A 77 0.63 -16.83 -14.33
N GLY A 78 1.20 -17.83 -13.64
CA GLY A 78 2.51 -18.40 -13.92
C GLY A 78 3.67 -17.56 -13.41
N ASP A 79 4.87 -18.14 -13.48
CA ASP A 79 6.09 -17.53 -12.98
C ASP A 79 6.64 -16.48 -13.96
N ARG A 80 7.44 -15.54 -13.44
CA ARG A 80 8.26 -14.60 -14.23
C ARG A 80 9.72 -14.70 -13.74
N ASN A 81 10.37 -13.56 -13.51
CA ASN A 81 11.69 -13.52 -12.86
C ASN A 81 11.64 -14.08 -11.43
N GLY A 82 10.48 -14.00 -10.78
CA GLY A 82 10.13 -14.64 -9.52
C GLY A 82 8.95 -15.62 -9.68
N PRO A 83 8.70 -16.49 -8.68
CA PRO A 83 7.54 -17.38 -8.68
C PRO A 83 6.22 -16.59 -8.64
N GLU A 84 5.14 -17.19 -9.10
CA GLU A 84 3.79 -16.68 -8.82
C GLU A 84 3.54 -16.62 -7.30
N LEU A 85 2.78 -15.62 -6.83
CA LEU A 85 2.58 -15.33 -5.40
C LEU A 85 1.12 -15.48 -4.94
N TYR A 86 0.21 -15.92 -5.81
CA TYR A 86 -1.15 -16.24 -5.37
C TYR A 86 -1.09 -17.42 -4.40
N GLY A 87 -1.82 -17.36 -3.29
CA GLY A 87 -1.79 -18.42 -2.30
C GLY A 87 -0.51 -18.51 -1.46
N VAL A 88 0.42 -17.56 -1.56
CA VAL A 88 1.76 -17.72 -0.97
C VAL A 88 1.77 -17.78 0.57
N LEU A 89 0.88 -17.04 1.23
CA LEU A 89 0.81 -17.07 2.70
C LEU A 89 0.26 -18.42 3.16
N GLY A 90 0.87 -18.99 4.20
CA GLY A 90 0.54 -20.33 4.70
C GLY A 90 1.15 -21.48 3.88
N LYS A 91 1.81 -21.22 2.75
CA LYS A 91 2.53 -22.26 2.00
C LYS A 91 3.95 -22.49 2.53
N PRO A 92 4.49 -23.70 2.34
CA PRO A 92 5.91 -23.95 2.61
C PRO A 92 6.81 -23.00 1.82
N VAL A 93 7.90 -22.57 2.45
CA VAL A 93 8.90 -21.74 1.77
C VAL A 93 9.42 -22.46 0.53
N ALA A 94 9.63 -21.71 -0.55
CA ALA A 94 10.13 -22.24 -1.83
C ALA A 94 9.27 -23.35 -2.45
N SER A 95 7.93 -23.29 -2.29
CA SER A 95 7.02 -24.32 -2.83
C SER A 95 5.86 -23.80 -3.69
N ASN A 96 5.64 -22.49 -3.78
CA ASN A 96 4.44 -21.93 -4.40
C ASN A 96 4.30 -22.30 -5.88
N SER A 97 5.41 -22.39 -6.61
CA SER A 97 5.46 -22.96 -7.95
C SER A 97 6.48 -24.08 -8.03
N ARG A 98 6.03 -25.29 -8.40
CA ARG A 98 6.93 -26.43 -8.67
C ARG A 98 7.82 -26.24 -9.90
N ARG A 99 7.50 -25.27 -10.76
CA ARG A 99 8.25 -24.99 -11.99
C ARG A 99 9.35 -23.94 -11.78
N TYR A 100 9.29 -23.20 -10.68
CA TYR A 100 10.26 -22.16 -10.41
C TYR A 100 11.55 -22.75 -9.78
N GLY A 101 12.70 -22.40 -10.36
CA GLY A 101 14.00 -22.80 -9.85
C GLY A 101 14.41 -21.96 -8.63
N TYR A 102 13.94 -22.32 -7.43
CA TYR A 102 14.33 -21.65 -6.19
C TYR A 102 15.85 -21.76 -5.91
N THR A 103 16.38 -20.83 -5.12
CA THR A 103 17.77 -20.92 -4.66
C THR A 103 17.88 -21.91 -3.51
N GLY A 104 19.03 -22.58 -3.39
CA GLY A 104 19.33 -23.42 -2.23
C GLY A 104 19.24 -22.64 -0.92
N ALA A 105 19.66 -21.36 -0.93
CA ALA A 105 19.53 -20.44 0.20
C ALA A 105 18.08 -20.29 0.67
N LEU A 106 17.14 -20.07 -0.25
CA LEU A 106 15.72 -19.92 0.09
C LEU A 106 15.09 -21.26 0.50
N GLN A 107 15.49 -22.38 -0.11
CA GLN A 107 15.01 -23.70 0.26
C GLN A 107 15.48 -24.11 1.67
N ALA A 108 16.73 -23.81 2.02
CA ALA A 108 17.32 -24.12 3.32
C ALA A 108 16.60 -23.45 4.50
N LEU A 109 15.86 -22.35 4.25
CA LEU A 109 15.04 -21.69 5.26
C LEU A 109 13.95 -22.59 5.85
N GLY A 110 13.40 -23.51 5.04
CA GLY A 110 12.30 -24.40 5.43
C GLY A 110 11.07 -23.69 6.01
N GLY A 111 10.18 -24.47 6.61
CA GLY A 111 8.99 -23.96 7.28
C GLY A 111 7.95 -23.35 6.34
N VAL A 112 7.09 -22.50 6.90
CA VAL A 112 5.90 -21.93 6.25
C VAL A 112 5.98 -20.40 6.24
N TRP A 113 5.42 -19.77 5.21
CA TRP A 113 5.23 -18.33 5.14
C TRP A 113 4.09 -17.86 6.06
N THR A 114 4.36 -17.74 7.35
CA THR A 114 3.48 -17.04 8.28
C THR A 114 3.55 -15.52 8.04
N PRO A 115 2.55 -14.74 8.50
CA PRO A 115 2.59 -13.29 8.41
C PRO A 115 3.84 -12.66 9.05
N GLU A 116 4.26 -13.15 10.21
CA GLU A 116 5.43 -12.68 10.96
C GLU A 116 6.72 -13.00 10.20
N ARG A 117 6.82 -14.21 9.65
CA ARG A 117 7.96 -14.60 8.82
C ARG A 117 8.02 -13.78 7.53
N MET A 118 6.85 -13.47 6.96
CA MET A 118 6.74 -12.60 5.79
C MET A 118 7.19 -11.17 6.13
N ASP A 119 6.91 -10.65 7.32
CA ASP A 119 7.43 -9.34 7.78
C ASP A 119 8.96 -9.31 7.77
N LEU A 120 9.60 -10.33 8.37
CA LEU A 120 11.06 -10.46 8.37
C LEU A 120 11.64 -10.58 6.96
N TRP A 121 10.98 -11.35 6.09
CA TRP A 121 11.38 -11.51 4.70
C TRP A 121 11.31 -10.20 3.93
N LEU A 122 10.19 -9.47 4.05
CA LEU A 122 9.97 -8.20 3.37
C LEU A 122 10.85 -7.08 3.93
N ALA A 123 11.28 -7.16 5.19
CA ALA A 123 12.19 -6.18 5.78
C ALA A 123 13.59 -6.23 5.14
N ALA A 124 14.14 -7.43 4.94
CA ALA A 124 15.46 -7.60 4.33
C ALA A 124 15.67 -9.04 3.78
N PRO A 125 15.26 -9.33 2.53
CA PRO A 125 15.34 -10.68 1.96
C PRO A 125 16.75 -11.28 1.97
N ALA A 126 17.74 -10.48 1.59
CA ALA A 126 19.14 -10.91 1.54
C ALA A 126 19.74 -11.18 2.94
N LYS A 127 19.16 -10.61 4.00
CA LYS A 127 19.55 -10.93 5.38
C LYS A 127 18.91 -12.24 5.84
N LEU A 128 17.63 -12.45 5.50
CA LEU A 128 16.93 -13.67 5.91
C LEU A 128 17.42 -14.90 5.13
N ALA A 129 17.61 -14.81 3.80
CA ALA A 129 18.20 -15.86 2.97
C ALA A 129 19.44 -15.33 2.21
N PRO A 130 20.62 -15.32 2.84
CA PRO A 130 21.87 -14.96 2.17
C PRO A 130 22.12 -15.85 0.95
N GLY A 131 22.28 -15.23 -0.22
CA GLY A 131 22.41 -15.96 -1.50
C GLY A 131 21.09 -16.16 -2.26
N THR A 132 19.97 -15.59 -1.79
CA THR A 132 18.75 -15.49 -2.59
C THR A 132 18.99 -14.70 -3.88
N ARG A 133 18.32 -15.10 -4.96
CA ARG A 133 18.31 -14.37 -6.25
C ARG A 133 17.34 -13.19 -6.24
N MET A 134 16.53 -13.02 -5.18
CA MET A 134 15.63 -11.88 -5.05
C MET A 134 16.41 -10.64 -4.62
N THR A 135 16.76 -9.77 -5.58
CA THR A 135 17.56 -8.54 -5.37
C THR A 135 16.77 -7.37 -4.78
N PHE A 136 15.66 -7.66 -4.10
CA PHE A 136 14.82 -6.64 -3.48
C PHE A 136 15.47 -6.11 -2.20
N ARG A 137 15.57 -4.79 -2.07
CA ARG A 137 16.24 -4.13 -0.94
C ARG A 137 15.49 -4.29 0.40
N GLY A 138 14.20 -4.61 0.34
CA GLY A 138 13.30 -4.64 1.50
C GLY A 138 12.48 -3.36 1.68
N LEU A 139 11.44 -3.48 2.50
CA LEU A 139 10.55 -2.39 2.93
C LEU A 139 10.92 -2.00 4.38
N PRO A 140 11.57 -0.83 4.61
CA PRO A 140 12.02 -0.45 5.94
C PRO A 140 10.86 -0.09 6.88
N ASP A 141 9.79 0.49 6.34
CA ASP A 141 8.61 0.89 7.13
C ASP A 141 7.78 -0.35 7.50
N PRO A 142 7.59 -0.63 8.81
CA PRO A 142 6.76 -1.76 9.24
C PRO A 142 5.31 -1.64 8.78
N LEU A 143 4.74 -0.42 8.68
CA LEU A 143 3.37 -0.25 8.21
C LEU A 143 3.23 -0.62 6.73
N ASP A 144 4.21 -0.28 5.89
CA ASP A 144 4.21 -0.69 4.48
C ASP A 144 4.28 -2.22 4.34
N ARG A 145 5.06 -2.89 5.21
CA ARG A 145 5.10 -4.36 5.25
C ARG A 145 3.76 -4.94 5.69
N GLY A 146 3.16 -4.39 6.75
CA GLY A 146 1.83 -4.78 7.22
C GLY A 146 0.76 -4.63 6.14
N ASP A 147 0.70 -3.47 5.48
CA ASP A 147 -0.20 -3.18 4.36
C ASP A 147 -0.01 -4.24 3.25
N LEU A 148 1.24 -4.53 2.85
CA LEU A 148 1.54 -5.55 1.83
C LEU A 148 1.16 -6.96 2.27
N ILE A 149 1.40 -7.35 3.53
CA ILE A 149 0.99 -8.65 4.07
C ILE A 149 -0.53 -8.78 4.08
N ALA A 150 -1.25 -7.72 4.48
CA ALA A 150 -2.71 -7.69 4.41
C ALA A 150 -3.21 -7.90 2.98
N TYR A 151 -2.57 -7.26 1.99
CA TYR A 151 -2.87 -7.52 0.59
C TYR A 151 -2.60 -8.97 0.17
N LEU A 152 -1.43 -9.53 0.53
CA LEU A 152 -1.11 -10.93 0.23
C LEU A 152 -2.09 -11.91 0.88
N ARG A 153 -2.65 -11.59 2.06
CA ARG A 153 -3.73 -12.37 2.69
C ARG A 153 -4.97 -12.41 1.80
N THR A 154 -5.39 -11.27 1.23
CA THR A 154 -6.53 -11.24 0.28
C THR A 154 -6.27 -12.03 -1.01
N ARG A 155 -5.00 -12.29 -1.32
CA ARG A 155 -4.54 -13.06 -2.49
C ARG A 155 -4.10 -14.47 -2.13
N SER A 156 -4.25 -14.85 -0.87
CA SER A 156 -4.00 -16.20 -0.39
C SER A 156 -5.27 -16.72 0.26
N PRO A 157 -6.33 -16.98 -0.55
CA PRO A 157 -7.49 -17.69 -0.03
C PRO A 157 -7.00 -19.07 0.38
N GLY A 158 -6.81 -19.25 1.68
CA GLY A 158 -6.62 -20.55 2.26
C GLY A 158 -7.99 -21.19 2.44
N ASP A 159 -7.99 -22.50 2.37
CA ASP A 159 -8.76 -23.47 3.17
C ASP A 159 -8.59 -23.19 4.70
N GLY A 160 -8.61 -21.91 5.11
CA GLY A 160 -8.10 -21.34 6.36
C GLY A 160 -9.18 -20.67 7.20
N ASP A 161 -10.43 -21.06 7.03
CA ASP A 161 -11.47 -20.93 8.06
C ASP A 161 -11.22 -21.90 9.23
N ALA A 162 -10.19 -22.74 9.17
CA ALA A 162 -9.95 -23.80 10.14
C ALA A 162 -9.24 -23.38 11.45
N GLU A 163 -8.68 -22.16 11.57
CA GLU A 163 -7.88 -21.84 12.78
C GLU A 163 -7.96 -20.39 13.28
N ALA A 164 -9.11 -19.72 13.12
CA ALA A 164 -9.36 -18.43 13.77
C ALA A 164 -10.74 -18.31 14.44
N HIS A 165 -11.34 -19.44 14.82
CA HIS A 165 -12.52 -19.46 15.69
C HIS A 165 -12.27 -20.35 16.92
N PRO A 166 -11.96 -19.76 18.09
CA PRO A 166 -12.07 -20.50 19.34
C PRO A 166 -13.56 -20.77 19.59
N SER A 167 -13.93 -22.05 19.54
CA SER A 167 -15.20 -22.61 20.03
C SER A 167 -16.48 -22.26 19.25
N ARG A 168 -17.06 -23.25 18.58
CA ARG A 168 -18.53 -23.43 18.54
C ARG A 168 -18.86 -24.93 18.67
N PRO A 169 -19.99 -25.25 19.34
CA PRO A 169 -20.32 -26.60 19.81
C PRO A 169 -20.71 -27.57 18.70
#